data_AF-A0A843LCK6-F1
#
_entry.id   AF-A0A843LCK6-F1
#
_cell.length_a   1.000
_cell.length_b   1.000
_cell.length_c   1.000
_cell.angle_alpha   90.00
_cell.angle_beta   90.00
_cell.angle_gamma   90.00
#
_symmetry.space_group_name_H-M   'P 1'
#
loop_
_entity.id
_entity.type
_entity.pdbx_description
1 polymer ?
#
loop_
_entity_poly.entity_id
_entity_poly.type
_entity_poly.pdbx_seq_one_letter_code
_entity_poly.pdbx_strand_id
1 'polypeptide(L)'
;MEPKRLVEVHKTMMGYGQPLHYSVFRCDLNSKGLDAMVADLDRIINHREDRIMIIDMGPAEGRVEERIRFLGIKQKWETHRARIF
;
A
#
# COMPACT_ATOMS: atom_id res chain seq x y z
N MET A 1 -4.66 4.25 -15.42
CA MET A 1 -3.91 2.99 -15.53
C MET A 1 -4.73 1.98 -16.30
N GLU A 2 -4.08 1.30 -17.25
CA GLU A 2 -4.71 0.22 -18.04
C GLU A 2 -5.09 -0.98 -17.14
N PRO A 3 -6.23 -1.66 -17.38
CA PRO A 3 -6.74 -2.69 -16.48
C PRO A 3 -5.77 -3.83 -16.14
N LYS A 4 -4.96 -4.32 -17.10
CA LYS A 4 -3.99 -5.40 -16.82
C LYS A 4 -2.89 -4.92 -15.88
N ARG A 5 -2.33 -3.73 -16.13
CA ARG A 5 -1.32 -3.12 -15.22
C ARG A 5 -1.90 -2.86 -13.84
N LEU A 6 -3.17 -2.45 -13.74
CA LEU A 6 -3.83 -2.24 -12.45
C LEU A 6 -3.97 -3.53 -11.65
N VAL A 7 -4.34 -4.64 -12.30
CA VAL A 7 -4.40 -5.97 -11.67
C VAL A 7 -3.02 -6.42 -11.21
N GLU A 8 -1.99 -6.15 -12.00
CA GLU A 8 -0.60 -6.49 -11.68
C GLU A 8 -0.08 -5.68 -10.49
N VAL A 9 -0.29 -4.36 -10.49
CA VAL A 9 0.00 -3.49 -9.34
C VAL A 9 -0.74 -3.96 -8.10
N HIS A 10 -2.03 -4.31 -8.20
CA HIS A 10 -2.79 -4.81 -7.05
C HIS A 10 -2.15 -6.07 -6.48
N LYS A 11 -1.84 -7.06 -7.32
CA LYS A 11 -1.19 -8.31 -6.89
C LYS A 11 0.17 -8.06 -6.23
N THR A 12 0.99 -7.18 -6.80
CA THR A 12 2.28 -6.81 -6.24
C THR A 12 2.12 -6.15 -4.87
N MET A 13 1.19 -5.19 -4.75
CA MET A 13 0.97 -4.45 -3.50
C MET A 13 0.40 -5.30 -2.36
N MET A 14 -0.29 -6.40 -2.66
CA MET A 14 -0.70 -7.39 -1.65
C MET A 14 0.49 -8.03 -0.90
N GLY A 15 1.71 -7.98 -1.47
CA GLY A 15 2.93 -8.42 -0.79
C GLY A 15 3.57 -7.36 0.13
N TYR A 16 3.20 -6.09 -0.04
CA TYR A 16 3.81 -4.95 0.66
C TYR A 16 2.89 -4.31 1.70
N GLY A 17 1.57 -4.48 1.57
CA GLY A 17 0.62 -3.82 2.44
C GLY A 17 -0.79 -4.39 2.38
N GLN A 18 -1.66 -3.80 3.17
CA GLN A 18 -3.07 -4.14 3.26
C GLN A 18 -3.89 -3.22 2.35
N PRO A 19 -4.78 -3.76 1.49
CA PRO A 19 -5.65 -2.93 0.66
C PRO A 19 -6.71 -2.23 1.52
N LEU A 20 -6.75 -0.90 1.47
CA LEU A 20 -7.83 -0.07 2.01
C LEU A 20 -8.95 0.13 0.98
N HIS A 21 -8.58 0.12 -0.30
CA HIS A 21 -9.46 0.11 -1.46
C HIS A 21 -8.77 -0.70 -2.56
N TYR A 22 -9.41 -0.88 -3.71
CA TYR A 22 -8.84 -1.66 -4.82
C TYR A 22 -7.42 -1.21 -5.24
N SER A 23 -7.15 0.10 -5.21
CA SER A 23 -5.87 0.69 -5.62
C SER A 23 -5.28 1.63 -4.55
N VAL A 24 -5.64 1.42 -3.28
CA VAL A 24 -5.12 2.20 -2.15
C VAL A 24 -4.67 1.21 -1.08
N PHE A 25 -3.41 1.31 -0.67
CA PHE A 25 -2.79 0.37 0.24
C PHE A 25 -2.18 1.08 1.43
N ARG A 26 -2.33 0.49 2.60
CA ARG A 26 -1.57 0.85 3.80
C ARG A 26 -0.39 -0.10 3.91
N CYS A 27 0.82 0.44 4.00
CA CYS A 27 2.03 -0.36 4.09
C CYS A 27 2.80 0.04 5.35
N ASP A 28 3.08 -0.93 6.21
CA ASP A 28 3.96 -0.73 7.37
C ASP A 28 5.36 -1.23 6.96
N LEU A 29 6.16 -0.34 6.36
CA LEU A 29 7.46 -0.67 5.75
C LEU A 29 8.61 0.05 6.45
N ASN A 30 9.77 -0.61 6.51
CA ASN A 30 11.04 0.07 6.75
C ASN A 30 11.61 0.62 5.42
N SER A 31 12.71 1.38 5.46
CA SER A 31 13.30 1.98 4.27
C SER A 31 13.63 0.97 3.17
N LYS A 32 14.16 -0.21 3.53
CA LYS A 32 14.47 -1.26 2.55
C LYS A 32 13.21 -1.83 1.89
N GLY A 33 12.14 -2.00 2.66
CA GLY A 33 10.85 -2.44 2.16
C GLY A 33 10.23 -1.42 1.20
N LEU A 34 10.35 -0.12 1.52
CA LEU A 34 9.92 0.96 0.65
C LEU A 34 10.68 0.95 -0.69
N ASP A 35 12.02 0.84 -0.64
CA ASP A 35 12.85 0.78 -1.85
C ASP A 35 12.49 -0.42 -2.74
N ALA A 36 12.29 -1.60 -2.13
CA ALA A 36 11.88 -2.80 -2.85
C ALA A 36 10.49 -2.63 -3.50
N MET A 37 9.51 -2.10 -2.75
CA MET A 37 8.16 -1.81 -3.26
C MET A 37 8.21 -0.86 -4.46
N VAL A 38 8.99 0.23 -4.35
CA VAL A 38 9.15 1.19 -5.45
C VAL A 38 9.78 0.52 -6.67
N ALA A 39 10.84 -0.26 -6.49
CA ALA A 39 11.52 -0.94 -7.59
C ALA A 39 10.62 -1.95 -8.32
N ASP A 40 9.75 -2.67 -7.60
CA ASP A 40 8.80 -3.59 -8.22
C ASP A 40 7.69 -2.86 -8.99
N LEU A 41 7.18 -1.76 -8.44
CA LEU A 41 6.16 -0.94 -9.11
C LEU A 41 6.71 -0.26 -10.38
N ASP A 42 7.96 0.22 -10.34
CA ASP A 42 8.65 0.87 -11.47
C ASP A 42 8.71 -0.03 -12.71
N ARG A 43 8.82 -1.36 -12.50
CA ARG A 43 8.81 -2.35 -13.59
C ARG A 43 7.44 -2.58 -14.22
N ILE A 44 6.36 -2.26 -13.50
CA ILE A 44 4.99 -2.54 -13.92
C ILE A 44 4.34 -1.32 -14.58
N ILE A 45 4.59 -0.12 -14.06
CA ILE A 45 3.87 1.07 -14.50
C ILE A 45 4.41 1.65 -15.81
N ASN A 46 3.52 2.26 -16.60
CA ASN A 46 3.91 3.15 -17.68
C ASN A 46 3.99 4.59 -17.14
N HIS A 47 5.19 5.11 -16.92
CA HIS A 47 5.40 6.45 -16.35
C HIS A 47 4.78 7.60 -17.15
N ARG A 48 4.40 7.39 -18.42
CA ARG A 48 3.72 8.42 -19.24
C ARG A 48 2.21 8.48 -19.01
N GLU A 49 1.62 7.41 -18.48
CA GLU A 49 0.16 7.24 -18.39
C GLU A 49 -0.31 6.97 -16.96
N ASP A 50 0.56 6.38 -16.15
CA ASP A 50 0.25 5.91 -14.81
C ASP A 50 0.88 6.81 -13.75
N ARG A 51 0.25 6.86 -12.58
CA ARG A 51 0.76 7.58 -11.43
C ARG A 51 0.52 6.76 -10.17
N ILE A 52 1.55 6.69 -9.34
CA ILE A 52 1.47 6.18 -7.97
C ILE A 52 1.87 7.31 -7.04
N MET A 53 1.17 7.44 -5.93
CA MET A 53 1.46 8.42 -4.88
C MET A 53 1.79 7.67 -3.60
N ILE A 54 2.94 7.98 -3.02
CA ILE A 54 3.40 7.43 -1.74
C ILE A 54 3.32 8.56 -0.71
N ILE A 55 2.58 8.32 0.37
CA ILE A 55 2.40 9.28 1.46
C ILE A 55 3.01 8.65 2.72
N ASP A 56 4.02 9.30 3.28
CA ASP A 56 4.53 8.95 4.60
C ASP A 56 3.55 9.43 5.68
N MET A 57 2.98 8.47 6.42
CA MET A 57 2.02 8.73 7.50
C MET A 57 2.69 8.87 8.88
N GLY A 58 4.02 8.65 8.95
CA GLY A 58 4.80 8.56 10.16
C GLY A 58 4.89 7.12 10.71
N PRO A 59 5.48 6.95 11.91
CA PRO A 59 5.73 5.64 12.50
C PRO A 59 4.46 4.82 12.72
N ALA A 60 4.54 3.50 12.46
CA ALA A 60 3.42 2.57 12.60
C ALA A 60 2.89 2.45 14.05
N GLU A 61 3.74 2.68 15.04
CA GLU A 61 3.37 2.70 16.47
C GLU A 61 2.60 3.97 16.88
N GLY A 62 2.43 4.93 15.96
CA GLY A 62 1.74 6.19 16.18
C GLY A 62 0.22 6.15 15.95
N ARG A 63 -0.41 7.32 16.06
CA ARG A 63 -1.85 7.53 15.85
C ARG A 63 -2.24 7.61 14.36
N VAL A 64 -1.57 6.84 13.49
CA VAL A 64 -1.80 6.85 12.04
C VAL A 64 -3.26 6.51 11.73
N GLU A 65 -3.83 5.54 12.44
CA GLU A 65 -5.23 5.14 12.28
C GLU A 65 -6.22 6.29 12.60
N GLU A 66 -5.87 7.20 13.51
CA GLU A 66 -6.71 8.38 13.83
C GLU A 66 -6.70 9.44 12.71
N ARG A 67 -5.71 9.38 11.82
CA ARG A 67 -5.57 10.30 10.68
C ARG A 67 -6.35 9.84 9.46
N ILE A 68 -6.85 8.60 9.45
CA ILE A 68 -7.61 8.03 8.34
C ILE A 68 -9.10 8.04 8.69
N ARG A 69 -9.91 8.70 7.86
CA ARG A 69 -11.37 8.67 7.99
C ARG A 69 -11.98 7.98 6.79
N PHE A 70 -12.90 7.04 7.07
CA PHE A 70 -13.68 6.35 6.06
C PHE A 70 -15.10 6.89 6.05
N LEU A 71 -15.68 7.02 4.86
CA LEU A 71 -17.11 7.23 4.68
C LEU A 71 -17.71 5.91 4.17
N GLY A 72 -18.74 5.40 4.84
CA GLY A 72 -19.34 4.09 4.52
C GLY A 72 -18.73 2.91 5.29
N ILE A 73 -18.88 1.69 4.76
CA ILE A 73 -18.47 0.47 5.46
C ILE A 73 -16.95 0.41 5.62
N LYS A 74 -16.48 0.41 6.87
CA LYS A 74 -15.08 0.11 7.19
C LYS A 74 -14.87 -1.40 7.01
N GLN A 75 -14.01 -1.79 6.06
CA GLN A 75 -13.53 -3.17 5.97
C GLN A 75 -12.88 -3.55 7.31
N LYS A 76 -13.27 -4.70 7.87
CA LYS A 76 -12.70 -5.18 9.14
C LYS A 76 -11.24 -5.56 8.88
N TRP A 77 -10.36 -4.99 9.69
CA TRP A 77 -8.92 -5.21 9.63
C TRP A 77 -8.56 -6.42 10.51
N GLU A 78 -7.80 -7.36 9.97
CA GLU A 78 -7.03 -8.26 10.82
C GLU A 78 -5.73 -7.56 11.18
N THR A 79 -5.54 -7.28 12.47
CA THR A 79 -4.23 -6.93 13.00
C THR A 79 -3.31 -8.12 12.75
N HIS A 80 -2.59 -8.10 11.64
CA HIS A 80 -1.41 -8.95 11.54
C HIS A 80 -0.37 -8.30 12.43
N ARG A 81 -0.47 -8.55 13.75
CA ARG A 81 0.66 -8.39 14.65
C ARG A 81 1.72 -9.31 14.08
N ALA A 82 2.72 -8.73 13.41
CA ALA A 82 3.90 -9.47 13.01
C ALA A 82 4.37 -10.22 14.26
N ARG A 83 4.31 -11.56 14.22
CA ARG A 83 5.04 -12.38 15.19
C ARG A 83 6.50 -12.12 14.89
N ILE A 84 7.11 -11.27 15.69
CA ILE A 84 8.56 -11.15 15.76
C ILE A 84 9.05 -12.50 16.29
N PHE A 85 9.85 -13.20 15.49
CA PHE A 85 10.81 -14.18 15.98
C PHE A 85 12.12 -13.47 16.25
#